data_AF-A0A537RB11-F1
#
_entry.id   AF-A0A537RB11-F1
#
_cell.length_a   1.000
_cell.length_b   1.000
_cell.length_c   1.000
_cell.angle_alpha   90.00
_cell.angle_beta   90.00
_cell.angle_gamma   90.00
#
_symmetry.space_group_name_H-M   'P 1'
#
loop_
_entity.id
_entity.type
_entity.pdbx_description
1 polymer ?
#
loop_
_entity_poly.entity_id
_entity_poly.type
_entity_poly.pdbx_seq_one_letter_code
_entity_poly.pdbx_strand_id
1 'polypeptide(L)' 'LGATIVGAAAGELITTWTLAISRGLNIRALAGMIVPYPTLAEIGKRAAITYFLPSLSSVWVRRTIAFLRRFG' A
#
# COMPACT_ATOMS: atom_id res chain seq x y z
N LEU A 1 -9.16 -8.05 -1.95
CA LEU A 1 -8.83 -6.60 -1.99
C LEU A 1 -10.04 -5.86 -2.50
N GLY A 2 -10.42 -4.75 -1.88
CA GLY A 2 -11.47 -3.85 -2.36
C GLY A 2 -10.99 -2.41 -2.17
N ALA A 3 -11.28 -1.54 -3.13
CA ALA A 3 -10.89 -0.13 -3.08
C ALA A 3 -12.09 0.75 -3.38
N THR A 4 -12.19 1.86 -2.68
CA THR A 4 -13.21 2.89 -2.90
C THR A 4 -12.50 4.23 -2.99
N ILE A 5 -12.76 4.99 -4.05
CA ILE A 5 -12.13 6.28 -4.32
C ILE A 5 -13.23 7.33 -4.40
N VAL A 6 -13.08 8.42 -3.66
CA VAL A 6 -13.97 9.58 -3.68
C VAL A 6 -13.13 10.82 -3.98
N GLY A 7 -13.51 11.60 -4.99
CA GLY A 7 -12.80 12.81 -5.40
C GLY A 7 -12.83 13.06 -6.91
N ALA A 8 -12.11 14.10 -7.34
CA ALA A 8 -11.97 14.42 -8.76
C ALA A 8 -11.26 13.28 -9.52
N ALA A 9 -11.75 12.96 -10.72
CA ALA A 9 -11.26 11.87 -11.57
C ALA A 9 -11.29 10.46 -10.92
N ALA A 10 -12.12 10.23 -9.88
CA ALA A 10 -12.21 8.94 -9.21
C ALA A 10 -12.53 7.77 -10.15
N GLY A 11 -13.35 8.00 -11.18
CA GLY A 11 -13.66 7.00 -12.21
C GLY A 11 -12.44 6.54 -13.02
N GLU A 12 -11.50 7.44 -13.30
CA GLU A 12 -10.27 7.09 -14.02
C GLU A 12 -9.25 6.40 -13.10
N LEU A 13 -9.20 6.84 -11.84
CA LEU A 13 -8.27 6.31 -10.84
C LEU A 13 -8.63 4.90 -10.39
N ILE A 14 -9.92 4.54 -10.38
CA ILE A 14 -10.36 3.22 -9.91
C ILE A 14 -9.99 2.10 -10.90
N THR A 15 -9.77 2.44 -12.17
CA THR A 15 -9.41 1.49 -13.25
C THR A 15 -8.16 0.68 -12.92
N THR A 16 -7.15 1.29 -12.31
CA THR A 16 -5.94 0.57 -11.89
C THR A 16 -6.24 -0.46 -10.78
N TRP A 17 -7.16 -0.13 -9.88
CA TRP A 17 -7.58 -1.02 -8.79
C TRP A 17 -8.49 -2.14 -9.28
N THR A 18 -9.40 -1.87 -10.21
CA THR A 18 -10.27 -2.91 -10.80
C THR A 18 -9.45 -3.93 -11.59
N LEU A 19 -8.43 -3.48 -12.36
CA LEU A 19 -7.49 -4.37 -13.03
C LEU A 19 -6.73 -5.25 -12.04
N ALA A 20 -6.23 -4.67 -10.95
CA ALA A 20 -5.52 -5.42 -9.93
C ALA A 20 -6.39 -6.47 -9.24
N ILE A 21 -7.66 -6.13 -8.95
CA ILE A 21 -8.62 -7.07 -8.37
C ILE A 21 -8.96 -8.17 -9.37
N SER A 22 -9.23 -7.83 -10.63
CA SER A 22 -9.55 -8.78 -11.70
C SER A 22 -8.43 -9.79 -11.94
N ARG A 23 -7.17 -9.36 -11.82
CA ARG A 23 -5.98 -10.20 -12.00
C ARG A 23 -5.47 -10.83 -10.70
N GLY A 24 -6.16 -10.62 -9.57
CA GLY A 24 -5.73 -11.14 -8.26
C GLY A 24 -4.33 -10.66 -7.85
N LEU A 25 -3.93 -9.46 -8.27
CA LEU A 25 -2.59 -8.93 -7.99
C LEU A 25 -2.41 -8.64 -6.50
N ASN A 26 -1.24 -8.99 -5.98
CA ASN A 26 -0.84 -8.61 -4.64
C ASN A 26 -0.64 -7.08 -4.54
N ILE A 27 -0.97 -6.51 -3.39
CA ILE A 27 -0.83 -5.06 -3.13
C ILE A 27 0.63 -4.58 -3.29
N ARG A 28 1.61 -5.49 -3.16
CA ARG A 28 3.04 -5.23 -3.43
C ARG A 28 3.30 -4.87 -4.90
N ALA A 29 2.58 -5.50 -5.82
CA ALA A 29 2.69 -5.19 -7.25
C ALA A 29 2.17 -3.77 -7.54
N LEU A 30 1.14 -3.34 -6.81
CA LEU A 30 0.58 -2.00 -6.90
C LEU A 30 1.53 -0.92 -6.34
N ALA A 31 2.19 -1.22 -5.22
CA ALA A 31 3.20 -0.33 -4.64
C ALA A 31 4.45 -0.19 -5.53
N GLY A 32 4.79 -1.24 -6.30
CA GLY A 32 5.90 -1.25 -7.24
C GLY A 32 5.63 -0.53 -8.57
N MET A 33 4.40 -0.13 -8.84
CA MET A 33 4.05 0.57 -10.08
C MET A 33 4.72 1.94 -10.15
N ILE A 34 5.29 2.29 -11.30
CA ILE A 34 5.85 3.63 -11.56
C ILE A 34 4.71 4.47 -12.13
N VAL A 35 4.29 5.46 -11.37
CA VAL A 35 3.22 6.37 -11.75
C VAL A 35 3.85 7.74 -12.01
N PRO A 36 3.48 8.44 -13.11
CA PRO A 36 4.04 9.76 -13.42
C PRO A 36 3.73 10.78 -12.31
N TYR A 37 4.72 11.62 -12.03
CA TYR A 37 4.65 12.73 -11.06
C TYR A 37 4.58 14.08 -11.79
N PRO A 38 3.81 15.09 -11.34
CA PRO A 38 2.77 15.08 -10.30
C PRO A 38 1.38 14.79 -10.91
N THR A 39 0.74 13.68 -10.53
CA THR A 39 -0.60 13.30 -11.05
C THR A 39 -1.52 12.75 -9.96
N LEU A 40 -2.84 12.81 -10.19
CA LEU A 40 -3.82 12.20 -9.29
C LEU A 40 -3.64 10.67 -9.17
N ALA A 41 -3.05 10.03 -10.18
CA ALA A 41 -2.74 8.60 -10.16
C ALA A 41 -1.71 8.23 -9.08
N GLU A 42 -0.88 9.18 -8.65
CA GLU A 42 0.08 8.98 -7.56
C GLU A 42 -0.61 8.59 -6.24
N ILE A 43 -1.85 9.06 -6.03
CA ILE A 43 -2.65 8.75 -4.84
C ILE A 43 -2.85 7.24 -4.69
N GLY A 44 -3.07 6.53 -5.80
CA GLY A 44 -3.21 5.07 -5.80
C GLY A 44 -1.93 4.36 -5.33
N LYS A 45 -0.77 4.83 -5.79
CA LYS A 45 0.54 4.31 -5.34
C LYS A 45 0.78 4.61 -3.87
N ARG A 46 0.50 5.85 -3.42
CA ARG A 46 0.64 6.24 -2.01
C ARG A 46 -0.28 5.40 -1.12
N ALA A 47 -1.53 5.16 -1.54
CA ALA A 47 -2.47 4.30 -0.82
C ALA A 47 -2.01 2.82 -0.75
N ALA A 48 -1.38 2.31 -1.81
CA ALA A 48 -0.80 0.97 -1.78
C ALA A 48 0.41 0.87 -0.83
N ILE A 49 1.24 1.92 -0.75
CA ILE A 49 2.38 2.00 0.17
C ILE A 49 1.90 2.12 1.62
N THR A 50 0.87 2.94 1.88
CA THR A 50 0.36 3.13 3.24
C THR A 50 -0.25 1.84 3.82
N TYR A 51 -0.77 0.95 2.97
CA TYR A 51 -1.21 -0.39 3.38
C TYR A 51 -0.07 -1.24 4.00
N PHE A 52 1.19 -1.01 3.61
CA PHE A 52 2.34 -1.71 4.19
C PHE A 52 2.87 -1.08 5.49
N LEU A 53 2.48 0.15 5.84
CA LEU A 53 2.90 0.82 7.07
C LEU A 53 2.63 0.01 8.35
N PRO A 54 1.44 -0.59 8.57
CA PRO A 54 1.20 -1.39 9.78
C PRO A 54 1.96 -2.73 9.79
N SER A 55 2.39 -3.23 8.63
CA SER A 55 3.24 -4.43 8.57
C SER A 55 4.69 -4.13 9.00
N LEU A 56 5.12 -2.88 8.94
CA LEU A 56 6.46 -2.45 9.37
C LEU A 56 6.54 -2.25 10.89
N SER A 57 5.42 -1.98 11.58
CA SER A 57 5.37 -1.81 13.03
C SER A 57 5.00 -3.10 13.78
N SER A 58 5.42 -4.26 13.28
CA SER A 58 5.05 -5.54 13.89
C SER A 58 5.46 -5.59 15.38
N VAL A 59 4.50 -5.94 16.23
CA VAL A 59 4.70 -6.18 17.67
C VAL A 59 5.82 -7.19 17.91
N TRP A 60 6.01 -8.10 16.97
CA TRP A 60 7.10 -9.08 16.95
C TRP A 60 8.48 -8.44 16.83
N VAL A 61 8.67 -7.46 15.93
CA VAL A 61 9.93 -6.70 15.81
C VAL A 61 10.21 -5.90 17.08
N ARG A 62 9.18 -5.27 17.69
CA ARG A 62 9.34 -4.62 19.00
C ARG A 62 9.68 -5.62 20.11
N ARG A 63 9.09 -6.81 20.11
CA ARG A 63 9.37 -7.87 21.09
C ARG A 63 10.78 -8.44 20.93
N THR A 64 11.26 -8.68 19.72
CA THR A 64 12.64 -9.13 19.51
C THR A 64 13.65 -8.06 19.91
N ILE A 65 13.41 -6.78 19.56
CA ILE A 65 14.25 -5.68 20.03
C ILE A 65 14.23 -5.60 21.57
N ALA A 66 13.06 -5.72 22.21
CA ALA A 66 12.95 -5.69 23.67
C ALA A 66 13.62 -6.90 24.35
N PHE A 67 13.52 -8.09 23.75
CA PHE A 67 14.17 -9.30 24.23
C PHE A 67 15.69 -9.20 24.10
N LEU A 68 16.19 -8.73 22.96
CA LEU A 68 17.61 -8.45 22.74
C LEU A 68 18.14 -7.39 23.73
N ARG A 69 17.35 -6.35 24.02
CA ARG A 69 17.70 -5.32 25.03
C ARG A 69 17.64 -5.84 26.48
N ARG A 70 17.02 -6.99 26.73
CA ARG A 70 16.91 -7.62 28.06
C ARG A 70 18.01 -8.65 28.29
N PHE A 71 18.54 -9.23 27.22
CA PHE A 71 19.62 -10.23 27.22
C PHE A 71 21.00 -9.65 26.84
N GLY A 72 21.09 -8.32 26.66
CA GLY A 72 22.34 -7.56 26.60
C GLY A 72 22.59 -6.82 27.90
#